data_AF-A0A844Z2L9-F1
#
_entry.id   AF-A0A844Z2L9-F1
#
_cell.length_a   1.000
_cell.length_b   1.000
_cell.length_c   1.000
_cell.angle_alpha   90.00
_cell.angle_beta   90.00
_cell.angle_gamma   90.00
#
_symmetry.space_group_name_H-M   'P 1'
#
loop_
_entity.id
_entity.type
_entity.pdbx_description
1 polymer ?
#
loop_
_entity_poly.entity_id
_entity_poly.type
_entity_poly.pdbx_seq_one_letter_code
_entity_poly.pdbx_strand_id
1 'polypeptide(L)' 'MKFRNLLAATAAVSLAASPAIAQSADADRAAAPVTEESNLGGDSGGAGVILAILAAAAIIAGIIIAGGNEDDDAPTSP' A
#
# COMPACT_ATOMS: atom_id res chain seq x y z
N MET A 1 2.67 24.71 10.67
CA MET A 1 2.79 23.27 11.03
C MET A 1 1.44 22.57 11.15
N LYS A 2 0.43 23.16 11.80
CA LYS A 2 -0.87 22.50 12.05
C LYS A 2 -1.66 22.19 10.77
N PHE A 3 -1.72 23.14 9.82
CA PHE A 3 -2.48 22.98 8.57
C PHE A 3 -1.87 21.95 7.60
N ARG A 4 -0.52 21.91 7.51
CA ARG A 4 0.17 20.88 6.71
C ARG A 4 -0.03 19.47 7.28
N ASN A 5 -0.06 19.33 8.61
CA ASN A 5 -0.26 18.03 9.26
C ASN A 5 -1.72 17.57 9.11
N LEU A 6 -2.68 18.51 9.14
CA LEU A 6 -4.08 18.22 8.85
C LEU A 6 -4.27 17.73 7.41
N LEU A 7 -3.62 18.39 6.44
CA LEU A 7 -3.68 18.01 5.03
C LEU A 7 -3.03 16.64 4.80
N ALA A 8 -1.86 16.39 5.40
CA ALA A 8 -1.18 15.10 5.32
C ALA A 8 -2.00 13.97 5.96
N ALA A 9 -2.62 14.21 7.12
CA ALA A 9 -3.49 13.22 7.78
C ALA A 9 -4.73 12.90 6.94
N THR A 10 -5.34 13.92 6.32
CA THR A 10 -6.51 13.73 5.46
C THR A 10 -6.15 12.95 4.19
N ALA A 11 -5.00 13.27 3.58
CA ALA A 11 -4.49 12.54 2.41
C ALA A 11 -4.17 11.08 2.76
N ALA A 12 -3.53 10.83 3.91
CA ALA A 12 -3.22 9.49 4.37
C ALA A 12 -4.48 8.65 4.62
N VAL A 13 -5.51 9.23 5.26
CA VAL A 13 -6.80 8.56 5.48
C VAL A 13 -7.53 8.30 4.16
N SER A 14 -7.51 9.25 3.23
CA SER A 14 -8.12 9.07 1.91
C SER A 14 -7.44 7.96 1.11
N LEU A 15 -6.12 7.85 1.19
CA LEU A 15 -5.36 6.80 0.51
C LEU A 15 -5.58 5.43 1.15
N ALA A 16 -5.68 5.37 2.48
CA ALA A 16 -5.98 4.15 3.23
C ALA A 16 -7.42 3.64 2.99
N ALA A 17 -8.38 4.54 2.74
CA ALA A 17 -9.76 4.18 2.41
C ALA A 17 -9.94 3.79 0.92
N SER A 18 -8.99 4.17 0.06
CA SER A 18 -9.05 3.93 -1.40
C SER A 18 -9.34 2.47 -1.79
N PRO A 19 -8.80 1.43 -1.13
CA PRO A 19 -9.09 0.04 -1.51
C PRO A 19 -10.55 -0.35 -1.29
N ALA A 20 -11.15 0.06 -0.17
CA ALA A 20 -12.54 -0.23 0.15
C ALA A 20 -13.52 0.46 -0.83
N ILE A 21 -13.16 1.66 -1.30
CA ILE A 21 -13.93 2.39 -2.30
C ILE A 21 -13.75 1.77 -3.70
N ALA A 22 -12.54 1.35 -4.07
CA ALA A 22 -12.27 0.66 -5.33
C ALA A 22 -13.07 -0.65 -5.46
N GLN A 23 -13.17 -1.43 -4.39
CA GLN A 23 -13.99 -2.64 -4.34
C GLN A 23 -15.49 -2.37 -4.58
N SER A 24 -15.99 -1.18 -4.21
CA SER A 24 -17.38 -0.78 -4.48
C SER A 24 -17.63 -0.36 -5.93
N ALA A 25 -16.60 0.13 -6.63
CA ALA A 25 -16.68 0.56 -8.03
C ALA A 25 -16.58 -0.61 -9.02
N ASP A 26 -15.99 -1.74 -8.61
CA ASP A 26 -15.86 -2.95 -9.42
C ASP A 26 -17.09 -3.89 -9.37
N ALA A 27 -18.16 -3.50 -8.68
CA ALA A 27 -19.37 -4.34 -8.52
C ALA A 27 -20.05 -4.72 -9.85
N ASP A 28 -19.85 -3.95 -10.94
CA ASP A 28 -20.49 -4.17 -12.24
C ASP A 28 -19.59 -4.81 -13.31
N ARG A 29 -18.32 -5.11 -13.01
CA ARG A 29 -17.46 -5.84 -13.97
C ARG A 29 -17.50 -7.33 -13.69
N ALA A 30 -18.50 -8.00 -14.24
CA ALA A 30 -18.47 -9.46 -14.38
C ALA A 30 -17.37 -9.83 -15.39
N ALA A 31 -16.18 -10.19 -14.90
CA ALA A 31 -15.13 -10.75 -15.72
C ALA A 31 -15.63 -12.06 -16.35
N ALA A 32 -15.44 -12.22 -17.67
CA ALA A 32 -15.69 -13.49 -18.33
C ALA A 32 -14.74 -14.56 -17.74
N PRO A 33 -15.20 -15.80 -17.49
CA PRO A 33 -14.33 -16.84 -16.94
C PRO A 33 -13.15 -17.09 -17.88
N VAL A 34 -11.94 -16.73 -17.47
CA VAL A 34 -10.72 -17.03 -18.21
C VAL A 34 -10.24 -18.41 -17.79
N THR A 35 -10.37 -19.40 -18.67
CA THR A 35 -9.95 -20.79 -18.41
C THR A 35 -8.46 -20.93 -18.11
N GLU A 36 -7.64 -19.92 -18.42
CA GLU A 36 -6.20 -19.89 -18.17
C GLU A 36 -5.78 -18.86 -17.12
N GLU A 37 -6.53 -18.78 -16.01
CA GLU A 37 -6.12 -17.96 -14.87
C GLU A 37 -4.77 -18.45 -14.32
N SER A 38 -3.85 -17.52 -14.05
CA SER A 38 -2.56 -17.83 -13.47
C SER A 38 -2.74 -18.48 -12.10
N ASN A 39 -2.31 -19.74 -11.97
CA ASN A 39 -2.32 -20.50 -10.71
C ASN A 39 -1.30 -19.98 -9.68
N LEU A 40 -0.92 -18.70 -9.76
CA LEU A 40 -0.21 -17.97 -8.71
C LEU A 40 -1.04 -17.84 -7.41
N GLY A 41 -2.21 -18.48 -7.32
CA GLY A 41 -2.95 -18.70 -6.08
C GLY A 41 -3.09 -20.18 -5.74
N GLY A 42 -3.42 -21.01 -6.73
CA GLY A 42 -3.75 -22.45 -6.58
C GLY A 42 -4.93 -22.69 -5.62
N ASP A 43 -5.62 -23.81 -5.77
CA ASP A 43 -6.72 -24.24 -4.86
C ASP A 43 -6.30 -24.32 -3.38
N SER A 44 -4.99 -24.25 -3.10
CA SER A 44 -4.36 -24.44 -1.79
C SER A 44 -3.77 -23.16 -1.16
N GLY A 45 -4.00 -21.97 -1.73
CA GLY A 45 -3.76 -20.67 -1.06
C GLY A 45 -2.30 -20.29 -0.74
N GLY A 46 -1.32 -21.13 -1.09
CA GLY A 46 0.08 -20.95 -0.68
C GLY A 46 0.74 -19.69 -1.27
N ALA A 47 0.42 -19.34 -2.50
CA ALA A 47 1.01 -18.18 -3.14
C ALA A 47 0.36 -16.85 -2.69
N GLY A 48 -0.89 -16.89 -2.20
CA GLY A 48 -1.49 -15.76 -1.48
C GLY A 48 -0.74 -15.43 -0.19
N VAL A 49 -0.30 -16.45 0.56
CA VAL A 49 0.52 -16.27 1.78
C VAL A 49 1.88 -15.67 1.46
N ILE A 50 2.56 -16.15 0.41
CA ILE A 50 3.85 -15.61 -0.02
C ILE A 50 3.73 -14.13 -0.43
N LEU A 51 2.71 -13.80 -1.22
CA LEU A 51 2.44 -12.42 -1.64
C LEU A 51 2.10 -11.52 -0.45
N ALA A 52 1.32 -12.02 0.52
CA ALA A 52 0.99 -11.27 1.73
C ALA A 52 2.23 -10.96 2.58
N ILE A 53 3.13 -11.92 2.75
CA ILE A 53 4.40 -11.73 3.47
C ILE A 53 5.29 -10.74 2.72
N LEU A 54 5.42 -10.89 1.39
CA LEU A 54 6.23 -10.00 0.57
C LEU A 54 5.70 -8.57 0.61
N ALA A 55 4.39 -8.39 0.51
CA ALA A 55 3.73 -7.09 0.61
C ALA A 55 3.97 -6.45 1.99
N ALA A 56 3.80 -7.21 3.08
CA ALA A 56 4.08 -6.72 4.43
C ALA A 56 5.55 -6.30 4.60
N ALA A 57 6.49 -7.10 4.09
CA ALA A 57 7.92 -6.77 4.12
C ALA A 57 8.24 -5.50 3.32
N ALA A 58 7.65 -5.33 2.13
CA ALA A 58 7.84 -4.15 1.30
C ALA A 58 7.32 -2.87 1.97
N ILE A 59 6.15 -2.94 2.64
CA ILE A 59 5.60 -1.82 3.41
C ILE A 59 6.55 -1.43 4.55
N ILE A 60 7.02 -2.40 5.33
CA ILE A 60 7.94 -2.15 6.46
C ILE A 60 9.25 -1.55 5.95
N ALA A 61 9.85 -2.13 4.92
CA ALA A 61 11.08 -1.61 4.31
C ALA A 61 10.90 -0.19 3.77
N GLY A 62 9.78 0.08 3.09
CA GLY A 62 9.43 1.40 2.60
C GLY A 62 9.32 2.44 3.72
N ILE A 63 8.71 2.10 4.85
CA ILE A 63 8.62 2.98 6.03
C ILE A 63 10.00 3.25 6.61
N ILE A 64 10.87 2.24 6.76
CA ILE A 64 12.22 2.40 7.31
C ILE A 64 13.07 3.30 6.41
N ILE A 65 13.02 3.10 5.10
CA ILE A 65 13.77 3.92 4.13
C ILE A 65 13.25 5.37 4.14
N ALA A 66 11.92 5.55 4.17
CA ALA A 66 11.30 6.86 4.17
C ALA A 66 11.48 7.63 5.49
N GLY A 67 11.57 6.94 6.62
CA GLY A 67 11.77 7.54 7.95
C GLY A 67 13.22 7.52 8.46
N GLY A 68 14.16 6.97 7.69
CA GLY A 68 15.51 6.63 8.16
C GLY A 68 16.64 7.48 7.61
N ASN A 69 16.39 8.71 7.18
CA ASN A 69 17.46 9.64 6.78
C ASN A 69 17.13 11.06 7.27
N GLU A 70 17.44 11.34 8.52
CA GLU A 70 17.36 12.68 9.14
C GLU A 70 18.74 13.23 9.54
N ASP A 71 19.83 12.61 9.04
CA ASP A 71 21.21 13.09 9.27
C ASP A 71 21.61 14.32 8.41
N ASP A 72 20.72 14.82 7.55
CA ASP A 72 20.95 16.04 6.74
C ASP A 72 20.24 17.30 7.27
N ASP A 73 19.64 17.25 8.47
CA ASP A 73 19.05 18.41 9.15
C ASP A 73 20.00 19.04 10.19
N ALA A 74 21.32 19.01 9.94
CA ALA A 74 22.26 19.83 10.69
C ALA A 74 22.04 21.32 10.32
N PRO A 75 21.77 22.22 11.28
CA PRO A 75 21.62 23.63 10.98
C PRO A 75 22.94 24.18 10.42
N THR A 76 22.93 24.62 9.16
CA THR A 76 24.12 25.21 8.49
C THR A 76 24.38 26.68 8.88
N SER A 77 23.84 27.11 10.02
CA SER A 77 24.14 28.41 10.61
C SER A 77 25.46 28.37 11.39
N PRO A 78 26.33 29.40 11.29
CA PRO A 78 27.66 29.43 11.89
C PRO A 78 27.67 29.37 13.42
#